data_AF-A0A5E3WHD8-F1
#
_entry.id   AF-A0A5E3WHD8-F1
#
_cell.length_a   1.000
_cell.length_b   1.000
_cell.length_c   1.000
_cell.angle_alpha   90.00
_cell.angle_beta   90.00
_cell.angle_gamma   90.00
#
_symmetry.space_group_name_H-M   'P 1'
#
loop_
_entity.id
_entity.type
_entity.pdbx_description
1 polymer ?
#
loop_
_entity_poly.entity_id
_entity_poly.type
_entity_poly.pdbx_seq_one_letter_code
_entity_poly.pdbx_strand_id
1 'polypeptide(L)'
;MYRFIDAKVSSKASFHSYLTDDTSSEPPPSPASGPVPRTVAENEHLEDAPRDVHLPGFLRTPSAPRPLNDALKDHVASFYPVLADILARRPRDAASTPDHDYLWVCPDCGYFFTPLYLGADEHSYLLSIAPHLEILSDDHGPRIDQSDYTRWLNYSDHFVYYHIAEAHLRAIGMFISYPNPEADYPAPATWHFVHDQPMGARSALAGGIGTDVERELDQIRRDLARHEAGARARLRAELVAKGNKAVKRALHSVSVRLTRWQRERRTERRVFVQELFSAGRSLIDVGRALVRRIHCEDTDGEMVGWMDEYYSIRRAYPEFIE
;
A
#
# COMPACT_ATOMS: atom_id res chain seq x y z
N MET A 1 9.74 41.49 28.63
CA MET A 1 11.11 40.94 28.74
C MET A 1 11.62 40.58 27.33
N TYR A 2 11.76 41.55 26.42
CA TYR A 2 12.07 41.31 24.99
C TYR A 2 13.27 42.12 24.46
N ARG A 3 14.00 42.84 25.32
CA ARG A 3 15.06 43.79 24.90
C ARG A 3 16.43 43.17 24.57
N PHE A 4 16.59 41.84 24.61
CA PHE A 4 17.88 41.16 24.42
C PHE A 4 18.04 40.40 23.09
N ILE A 5 17.06 40.46 22.18
CA ILE A 5 17.06 39.63 20.95
C ILE A 5 17.79 40.32 19.77
N ASP A 6 18.07 41.62 19.85
CA ASP A 6 18.66 42.39 18.73
C ASP A 6 20.12 42.04 18.40
N ALA A 7 20.88 41.44 19.33
CA ALA A 7 22.31 41.19 19.09
C ALA A 7 22.61 39.90 18.32
N LYS A 8 21.76 38.86 18.41
CA LYS A 8 22.07 37.54 17.83
C LYS A 8 21.62 37.33 16.38
N VAL A 9 20.70 38.14 15.88
CA VAL A 9 20.25 38.05 14.47
C VAL A 9 21.16 38.89 13.54
N SER A 10 22.03 39.74 14.11
CA SER A 10 22.89 40.67 13.36
C SER A 10 24.36 40.22 13.21
N SER A 11 24.78 39.07 13.76
CA SER A 11 26.17 38.62 13.58
C SER A 11 26.40 38.04 12.18
N LYS A 12 26.78 38.93 11.28
CA LYS A 12 27.09 38.79 9.85
C LYS A 12 28.24 37.82 9.47
N ALA A 13 28.59 36.83 10.29
CA ALA A 13 29.87 36.11 10.15
C ALA A 13 29.84 34.57 10.07
N SER A 14 28.71 33.87 10.22
CA SER A 14 28.73 32.38 10.25
C SER A 14 28.17 31.65 9.03
N PHE A 15 27.73 32.33 7.98
CA PHE A 15 27.07 31.69 6.83
C PHE A 15 27.95 31.47 5.58
N HIS A 16 29.23 31.83 5.62
CA HIS A 16 30.13 31.73 4.45
C HIS A 16 31.21 30.63 4.54
N SER A 17 31.27 29.80 5.57
CA SER A 17 32.34 28.79 5.73
C SER A 17 32.00 27.37 5.22
N TYR A 18 30.84 27.13 4.60
CA TYR A 18 30.40 25.78 4.22
C TYR A 18 30.52 25.47 2.72
N LEU A 19 31.27 26.26 1.95
CA LEU A 19 31.44 26.06 0.50
C LEU A 19 32.87 25.75 0.04
N THR A 20 33.79 25.45 0.95
CA THR A 20 35.13 25.01 0.59
C THR A 20 35.54 23.86 1.49
N ASP A 21 35.26 22.63 1.06
CA ASP A 21 35.95 21.46 1.56
C ASP A 21 36.35 20.54 0.40
N ASP A 22 37.66 20.36 0.32
CA ASP A 22 38.49 19.38 -0.40
C ASP A 22 38.20 18.98 -1.85
N THR A 23 38.87 19.70 -2.75
CA THR A 23 39.43 19.14 -3.99
C THR A 23 40.78 18.46 -3.70
N SER A 24 40.81 17.21 -3.21
CA SER A 24 41.87 16.23 -3.52
C SER A 24 41.64 14.89 -2.81
N SER A 25 41.17 13.88 -3.53
CA SER A 25 41.50 12.48 -3.25
C SER A 25 41.10 11.66 -4.46
N GLU A 26 42.03 11.50 -5.39
CA GLU A 26 41.91 10.56 -6.51
C GLU A 26 41.75 9.13 -5.95
N PRO A 27 40.70 8.38 -6.30
CA PRO A 27 40.53 7.01 -5.83
C PRO A 27 41.59 6.09 -6.48
N PRO A 28 42.15 5.10 -5.76
CA PRO A 28 43.17 4.22 -6.33
C PRO A 28 42.61 3.38 -7.49
N PRO A 29 43.43 3.03 -8.50
CA PRO A 29 42.97 2.26 -9.64
C PRO A 29 42.56 0.84 -9.24
N SER A 30 41.35 0.44 -9.62
CA SER A 30 40.83 -0.91 -9.44
C SER A 30 41.67 -1.97 -10.20
N PRO A 31 41.84 -3.18 -9.64
CA PRO A 31 42.62 -4.24 -10.27
C PRO A 31 41.99 -4.70 -11.59
N ALA A 32 42.81 -4.75 -12.64
CA ALA A 32 42.49 -5.33 -13.93
C ALA A 32 42.40 -6.86 -13.79
N SER A 33 41.18 -7.40 -13.66
CA SER A 33 40.77 -8.76 -14.06
C SER A 33 39.43 -9.14 -13.42
N GLY A 34 38.34 -8.61 -13.98
CA GLY A 34 36.99 -9.15 -13.82
C GLY A 34 36.38 -9.40 -15.20
N PRO A 35 35.46 -10.38 -15.35
CA PRO A 35 34.89 -10.72 -16.65
C PRO A 35 34.21 -9.49 -17.26
N VAL A 36 34.64 -9.13 -18.47
CA VAL A 36 34.13 -7.99 -19.24
C VAL A 36 32.61 -8.11 -19.36
N PRO A 37 31.81 -7.19 -18.77
CA PRO A 37 30.40 -7.12 -19.06
C PRO A 37 30.24 -6.74 -20.53
N ARG A 38 29.40 -7.47 -21.27
CA ARG A 38 28.97 -7.05 -22.60
C ARG A 38 28.48 -5.61 -22.48
N THR A 39 29.15 -4.70 -23.19
CA THR A 39 28.77 -3.29 -23.32
C THR A 39 27.37 -3.22 -23.92
N VAL A 40 26.36 -3.10 -23.08
CA VAL A 40 25.04 -2.62 -23.46
C VAL A 40 25.21 -1.13 -23.75
N ALA A 41 24.77 -0.68 -24.92
CA ALA A 41 24.91 0.71 -25.33
C ALA A 41 24.27 1.64 -24.28
N GLU A 42 25.05 2.57 -23.72
CA GLU A 42 24.66 3.51 -22.64
C GLU A 42 23.66 4.59 -23.07
N ASN A 43 22.83 4.33 -24.09
CA ASN A 43 21.91 5.31 -24.66
C ASN A 43 20.43 4.99 -24.44
N GLU A 44 20.09 3.95 -23.68
CA GLU A 44 18.71 3.77 -23.22
C GLU A 44 18.55 4.41 -21.84
N HIS A 45 17.73 5.46 -21.78
CA HIS A 45 17.40 6.15 -20.55
C HIS A 45 16.89 5.12 -19.52
N LEU A 46 17.54 5.07 -18.34
CA LEU A 46 17.16 4.22 -17.19
C LEU A 46 15.73 4.46 -16.66
N GLU A 47 14.99 5.39 -17.25
CA GLU A 47 13.60 5.70 -16.94
C GLU A 47 12.59 4.82 -17.72
N ASP A 48 13.03 4.14 -18.80
CA ASP A 48 12.15 3.30 -19.63
C ASP A 48 12.23 1.79 -19.33
N ALA A 49 13.15 1.36 -18.47
CA ALA A 49 13.16 -0.01 -17.98
C ALA A 49 12.12 -0.12 -16.84
N PRO A 50 10.98 -0.82 -17.03
CA PRO A 50 9.99 -0.94 -15.97
C PRO A 50 10.66 -1.61 -14.76
N ARG A 51 10.51 -1.04 -13.56
CA ARG A 51 11.20 -1.47 -12.32
C ARG A 51 10.94 -2.94 -11.92
N ASP A 52 10.08 -3.64 -12.67
CA ASP A 52 9.48 -4.93 -12.36
C ASP A 52 9.80 -6.01 -13.42
N VAL A 53 10.90 -5.89 -14.19
CA VAL A 53 11.31 -6.90 -15.21
C VAL A 53 11.51 -8.32 -14.62
N HIS A 54 11.66 -8.45 -13.31
CA HIS A 54 11.80 -9.72 -12.60
C HIS A 54 10.45 -10.34 -12.18
N LEU A 55 9.36 -9.56 -12.13
CA LEU A 55 8.03 -10.06 -11.81
C LEU A 55 7.40 -10.65 -13.07
N PRO A 56 6.75 -11.81 -13.06
CA PRO A 56 6.07 -12.29 -14.27
C PRO A 56 4.97 -11.30 -14.70
N GLY A 57 4.73 -11.18 -16.00
CA GLY A 57 3.88 -10.12 -16.58
C GLY A 57 2.47 -9.99 -15.98
N PHE A 58 1.92 -11.05 -15.39
CA PHE A 58 0.61 -11.05 -14.73
C PHE A 58 0.55 -10.22 -13.43
N LEU A 59 1.69 -9.96 -12.77
CA LEU A 59 1.76 -9.07 -11.60
C LEU A 59 2.06 -7.62 -11.97
N ARG A 60 2.51 -7.36 -13.21
CA ARG A 60 2.90 -6.01 -13.68
C ARG A 60 1.72 -5.15 -14.10
N THR A 61 0.60 -5.76 -14.46
CA THR A 61 -0.53 -5.03 -15.07
C THR A 61 -1.86 -5.47 -14.45
N PRO A 62 -2.49 -4.66 -13.59
CA PRO A 62 -3.79 -4.99 -12.99
C PRO A 62 -4.97 -5.00 -14.00
N SER A 63 -4.69 -4.63 -15.26
CA SER A 63 -5.63 -4.65 -16.39
C SER A 63 -5.34 -5.75 -17.43
N ALA A 64 -4.36 -6.64 -17.20
CA ALA A 64 -4.09 -7.75 -18.12
C ALA A 64 -5.21 -8.81 -18.06
N PRO A 65 -5.97 -9.02 -19.14
CA PRO A 65 -6.98 -10.07 -19.17
C PRO A 65 -6.30 -11.42 -19.48
N ARG A 66 -6.58 -12.43 -18.62
CA ARG A 66 -6.64 -13.88 -18.91
C ARG A 66 -5.45 -14.85 -18.74
N PRO A 67 -4.15 -14.52 -18.61
CA PRO A 67 -3.13 -15.60 -18.58
C PRO A 67 -3.09 -16.41 -17.26
N LEU A 68 -3.57 -15.84 -16.15
CA LEU A 68 -3.55 -16.54 -14.86
C LEU A 68 -4.60 -17.66 -14.82
N ASN A 69 -5.80 -17.43 -15.37
CA ASN A 69 -6.86 -18.44 -15.38
C ASN A 69 -6.49 -19.64 -16.24
N ASP A 70 -5.83 -19.43 -17.38
CA ASP A 70 -5.40 -20.52 -18.26
C ASP A 70 -4.30 -21.36 -17.58
N ALA A 71 -3.29 -20.73 -16.96
CA ALA A 71 -2.26 -21.44 -16.21
C ALA A 71 -2.80 -22.17 -14.96
N LEU A 72 -3.77 -21.58 -14.26
CA LEU A 72 -4.46 -22.23 -13.13
C LEU A 72 -5.31 -23.41 -13.61
N LYS A 73 -5.99 -23.24 -14.75
CA LYS A 73 -6.76 -24.31 -15.38
C LYS A 73 -5.84 -25.46 -15.80
N ASP A 74 -4.69 -25.17 -16.41
CA ASP A 74 -3.70 -26.17 -16.80
C ASP A 74 -3.12 -26.91 -15.60
N HIS A 75 -2.84 -26.19 -14.51
CA HIS A 75 -2.38 -26.79 -13.25
C HIS A 75 -3.44 -27.75 -12.68
N VAL A 76 -4.69 -27.31 -12.59
CA VAL A 76 -5.78 -28.17 -12.09
C VAL A 76 -6.02 -29.34 -13.03
N ALA A 77 -5.99 -29.12 -14.35
CA ALA A 77 -6.14 -30.17 -15.35
C ALA A 77 -5.02 -31.24 -15.28
N SER A 78 -3.83 -30.87 -14.80
CA SER A 78 -2.73 -31.82 -14.62
C SER A 78 -2.97 -32.84 -13.50
N PHE A 79 -3.78 -32.49 -12.49
CA PHE A 79 -4.15 -33.40 -11.39
C PHE A 79 -5.57 -33.96 -11.55
N TYR A 80 -6.50 -33.13 -12.02
CA TYR A 80 -7.93 -33.41 -12.16
C TYR A 80 -8.45 -32.96 -13.54
N PRO A 81 -8.15 -33.71 -14.61
CA PRO A 81 -8.44 -33.30 -15.98
C PRO A 81 -9.94 -33.03 -16.23
N VAL A 82 -10.83 -33.75 -15.54
CA VAL A 82 -12.28 -33.63 -15.72
C VAL A 82 -12.90 -32.48 -14.90
N LEU A 83 -12.24 -32.05 -13.80
CA LEU A 83 -12.74 -30.96 -12.95
C LEU A 83 -12.46 -29.57 -13.55
N ALA A 84 -11.40 -29.43 -14.36
CA ALA A 84 -11.02 -28.15 -14.94
C ALA A 84 -12.14 -27.54 -15.82
N ASP A 85 -12.93 -28.39 -16.49
CA ASP A 85 -14.04 -27.96 -17.33
C ASP A 85 -15.33 -27.66 -16.55
N ILE A 86 -15.57 -28.36 -15.43
CA ILE A 86 -16.70 -28.07 -14.53
C ILE A 86 -16.53 -26.69 -13.90
N LEU A 87 -15.31 -26.37 -13.50
CA LEU A 87 -15.02 -25.11 -12.82
C LEU A 87 -14.98 -23.90 -13.78
N ALA A 88 -14.95 -24.14 -15.09
CA ALA A 88 -15.12 -23.10 -16.12
C ALA A 88 -16.59 -22.83 -16.46
N ARG A 89 -17.53 -23.61 -15.93
CA ARG A 89 -18.98 -23.50 -16.13
C ARG A 89 -19.68 -23.43 -14.78
N ARG A 90 -21.01 -23.23 -14.76
CA ARG A 90 -21.77 -23.37 -13.51
C ARG A 90 -22.05 -24.85 -13.27
N PRO A 91 -21.95 -25.35 -12.03
CA PRO A 91 -22.32 -26.72 -11.69
C PRO A 91 -23.71 -27.12 -12.19
N ARG A 92 -24.69 -26.21 -12.07
CA ARG A 92 -26.06 -26.42 -12.59
C ARG A 92 -26.13 -26.68 -14.09
N ASP A 93 -25.17 -26.19 -14.88
CA ASP A 93 -25.15 -26.42 -16.33
C ASP A 93 -24.68 -27.85 -16.67
N ALA A 94 -24.04 -28.53 -15.72
CA ALA A 94 -23.61 -29.92 -15.81
C ALA A 94 -24.54 -30.89 -15.04
N ALA A 95 -25.56 -30.36 -14.37
CA ALA A 95 -26.54 -31.16 -13.65
C ALA A 95 -27.58 -31.74 -14.61
N SER A 96 -28.10 -32.90 -14.25
CA SER A 96 -29.19 -33.57 -14.95
C SER A 96 -30.44 -32.66 -14.94
N THR A 97 -31.02 -32.31 -16.09
CA THR A 97 -32.35 -31.68 -16.18
C THR A 97 -33.16 -32.24 -17.35
N PRO A 98 -34.52 -32.17 -17.37
CA PRO A 98 -35.46 -31.70 -16.33
C PRO A 98 -36.59 -32.74 -16.04
N ASP A 99 -36.85 -33.08 -14.78
CA ASP A 99 -38.20 -33.46 -14.28
C ASP A 99 -38.11 -33.90 -12.80
N HIS A 100 -37.72 -32.97 -11.93
CA HIS A 100 -37.90 -33.01 -10.46
C HIS A 100 -36.74 -33.37 -9.56
N ASP A 101 -35.69 -34.08 -10.01
CA ASP A 101 -34.57 -34.43 -9.12
C ASP A 101 -33.25 -33.81 -9.60
N TYR A 102 -32.92 -32.60 -9.12
CA TYR A 102 -31.58 -32.06 -9.35
C TYR A 102 -30.56 -32.99 -8.68
N LEU A 103 -29.78 -33.65 -9.52
CA LEU A 103 -28.71 -34.54 -9.14
C LEU A 103 -27.44 -34.08 -9.84
N TRP A 104 -26.47 -33.66 -9.04
CA TRP A 104 -25.10 -33.42 -9.48
C TRP A 104 -24.21 -34.57 -9.01
N VAL A 105 -23.33 -35.05 -9.89
CA VAL A 105 -22.36 -36.09 -9.57
C VAL A 105 -20.96 -35.59 -9.91
N CYS A 106 -20.05 -35.68 -8.94
CA CYS A 106 -18.64 -35.35 -9.11
C CYS A 106 -18.01 -36.35 -10.09
N PRO A 107 -17.42 -35.89 -11.19
CA PRO A 107 -16.84 -36.79 -12.18
C PRO A 107 -15.56 -37.48 -11.70
N ASP A 108 -14.94 -36.98 -10.63
CA ASP A 108 -13.64 -37.47 -10.13
C ASP A 108 -13.81 -38.51 -9.02
N CYS A 109 -14.61 -38.21 -7.98
CA CYS A 109 -14.79 -39.11 -6.84
C CYS A 109 -16.16 -39.82 -6.79
N GLY A 110 -17.09 -39.51 -7.70
CA GLY A 110 -18.42 -40.10 -7.71
C GLY A 110 -19.35 -39.63 -6.58
N TYR A 111 -18.92 -38.66 -5.76
CA TYR A 111 -19.80 -38.00 -4.79
C TYR A 111 -20.99 -37.39 -5.50
N PHE A 112 -22.19 -37.61 -5.00
CA PHE A 112 -23.40 -37.05 -5.55
C PHE A 112 -24.05 -36.11 -4.54
N PHE A 113 -24.64 -35.04 -5.06
CA PHE A 113 -25.35 -34.06 -4.27
C PHE A 113 -26.74 -33.87 -4.86
N THR A 114 -27.75 -33.93 -3.98
CA THR A 114 -29.13 -33.58 -4.31
C THR A 114 -29.68 -32.57 -3.29
N PRO A 115 -30.13 -31.39 -3.73
CA PRO A 115 -30.74 -30.36 -2.87
C PRO A 115 -32.02 -30.82 -2.16
N LEU A 116 -32.61 -31.92 -2.64
CA LEU A 116 -33.88 -32.48 -2.16
C LEU A 116 -33.69 -33.42 -0.98
N TYR A 117 -32.49 -33.96 -0.82
CA TYR A 117 -32.14 -34.90 0.25
C TYR A 117 -30.75 -34.54 0.74
N LEU A 118 -30.68 -33.59 1.68
CA LEU A 118 -29.41 -33.23 2.31
C LEU A 118 -29.03 -34.31 3.32
N GLY A 119 -27.79 -34.82 3.20
CA GLY A 119 -27.20 -35.64 4.26
C GLY A 119 -26.92 -34.84 5.52
N ALA A 120 -26.48 -35.52 6.58
CA ALA A 120 -26.24 -34.88 7.87
C ALA A 120 -25.13 -33.81 7.79
N ASP A 121 -24.09 -34.06 7.00
CA ASP A 121 -22.95 -33.15 6.83
C ASP A 121 -23.34 -31.93 6.00
N GLU A 122 -24.09 -32.14 4.91
CA GLU A 122 -24.60 -31.07 4.06
C GLU A 122 -25.59 -30.18 4.82
N HIS A 123 -26.47 -30.79 5.62
CA HIS A 123 -27.40 -30.07 6.47
C HIS A 123 -26.67 -29.24 7.53
N SER A 124 -25.67 -29.82 8.21
CA SER A 124 -24.87 -29.09 9.20
C SER A 124 -24.12 -27.92 8.55
N TYR A 125 -23.58 -28.11 7.34
CA TYR A 125 -22.91 -27.05 6.61
C TYR A 125 -23.88 -25.95 6.19
N LEU A 126 -25.09 -26.30 5.71
CA LEU A 126 -26.13 -25.31 5.36
C LEU A 126 -26.46 -24.39 6.54
N LEU A 127 -26.67 -24.96 7.72
CA LEU A 127 -26.97 -24.21 8.94
C LEU A 127 -25.83 -23.26 9.34
N SER A 128 -24.59 -23.58 8.98
CA SER A 128 -23.43 -22.73 9.26
C SER A 128 -23.33 -21.50 8.35
N ILE A 129 -23.74 -21.64 7.09
CA ILE A 129 -23.64 -20.56 6.09
C ILE A 129 -24.92 -19.73 5.98
N ALA A 130 -26.08 -20.32 6.25
CA ALA A 130 -27.39 -19.73 6.05
C ALA A 130 -28.35 -20.11 7.18
N PRO A 131 -28.10 -19.65 8.42
CA PRO A 131 -28.89 -20.05 9.60
C PRO A 131 -30.34 -19.58 9.56
N HIS A 132 -30.68 -18.66 8.66
CA HIS A 132 -32.02 -18.12 8.49
C HIS A 132 -32.82 -18.82 7.38
N LEU A 133 -32.21 -19.75 6.65
CA LEU A 133 -32.91 -20.50 5.62
C LEU A 133 -33.88 -21.49 6.29
N GLU A 134 -35.16 -21.40 5.97
CA GLU A 134 -36.14 -22.38 6.45
C GLU A 134 -35.88 -23.72 5.75
N ILE A 135 -35.44 -24.69 6.54
CA ILE A 135 -35.23 -26.06 6.07
C ILE A 135 -36.53 -26.81 6.29
N LEU A 136 -37.15 -27.23 5.19
CA LEU A 136 -38.32 -28.09 5.26
C LEU A 136 -37.84 -29.49 5.64
N SER A 137 -38.30 -29.99 6.78
CA SER A 137 -38.08 -31.38 7.17
C SER A 137 -39.33 -32.17 6.84
N ASP A 138 -39.27 -32.96 5.79
CA ASP A 138 -40.31 -33.94 5.44
C ASP A 138 -39.90 -35.33 5.95
N ASP A 139 -40.76 -36.35 5.77
CA ASP A 139 -40.46 -37.77 6.06
C ASP A 139 -39.20 -38.29 5.33
N HIS A 140 -38.72 -37.53 4.36
CA HIS A 140 -37.57 -37.82 3.51
C HIS A 140 -36.27 -37.10 3.92
N GLY A 141 -36.32 -36.29 4.98
CA GLY A 141 -35.17 -35.56 5.50
C GLY A 141 -35.18 -34.06 5.20
N PRO A 142 -34.12 -33.35 5.62
CA PRO A 142 -34.00 -31.91 5.41
C PRO A 142 -33.79 -31.58 3.93
N ARG A 143 -34.57 -30.62 3.42
CA ARG A 143 -34.44 -30.10 2.06
C ARG A 143 -34.44 -28.57 2.01
N ILE A 144 -33.84 -28.03 0.96
CA ILE A 144 -33.86 -26.59 0.66
C ILE A 144 -35.24 -26.22 0.10
N ASP A 145 -35.87 -25.18 0.63
CA ASP A 145 -37.15 -24.68 0.11
C ASP A 145 -37.03 -24.29 -1.37
N GLN A 146 -38.00 -24.75 -2.18
CA GLN A 146 -38.08 -24.51 -3.62
C GLN A 146 -38.93 -23.29 -3.98
N SER A 147 -39.57 -22.64 -2.99
CA SER A 147 -40.41 -21.46 -3.23
C SER A 147 -39.66 -20.33 -3.95
N ASP A 148 -38.37 -20.16 -3.65
CA ASP A 148 -37.43 -19.31 -4.37
C ASP A 148 -36.44 -20.17 -5.19
N TYR A 149 -36.81 -20.45 -6.43
CA TYR A 149 -36.04 -21.29 -7.35
C TYR A 149 -34.62 -20.76 -7.62
N THR A 150 -34.43 -19.44 -7.62
CA THR A 150 -33.12 -18.83 -7.89
C THR A 150 -32.17 -19.09 -6.72
N ARG A 151 -32.67 -18.86 -5.50
CA ARG A 151 -31.94 -19.14 -4.27
C ARG A 151 -31.62 -20.62 -4.16
N TRP A 152 -32.58 -21.49 -4.41
CA TRP A 152 -32.40 -22.93 -4.41
C TRP A 152 -31.25 -23.38 -5.34
N LEU A 153 -31.20 -22.86 -6.58
CA LEU A 153 -30.09 -23.15 -7.48
C LEU A 153 -28.74 -22.57 -7.01
N ASN A 154 -28.73 -21.39 -6.39
CA ASN A 154 -27.50 -20.78 -5.88
C ASN A 154 -26.87 -21.59 -4.74
N TYR A 155 -27.68 -22.06 -3.80
CA TYR A 155 -27.20 -22.99 -2.77
C TYR A 155 -26.71 -24.29 -3.38
N SER A 156 -27.40 -24.79 -4.40
CA SER A 156 -26.99 -26.02 -5.10
C SER A 156 -25.59 -25.89 -5.72
N ASP A 157 -25.32 -24.80 -6.43
CA ASP A 157 -23.97 -24.51 -6.96
C ASP A 157 -22.93 -24.35 -5.84
N HIS A 158 -23.30 -23.67 -4.74
CA HIS A 158 -22.41 -23.45 -3.60
C HIS A 158 -21.95 -24.77 -2.96
N PHE A 159 -22.84 -25.74 -2.80
CA PHE A 159 -22.50 -27.07 -2.30
C PHE A 159 -21.53 -27.80 -3.23
N VAL A 160 -21.75 -27.72 -4.53
CA VAL A 160 -20.85 -28.34 -5.51
C VAL A 160 -19.46 -27.69 -5.45
N TYR A 161 -19.39 -26.35 -5.42
CA TYR A 161 -18.11 -25.66 -5.30
C TYR A 161 -17.41 -25.96 -3.98
N TYR A 162 -18.14 -26.05 -2.88
CA TYR A 162 -17.60 -26.44 -1.58
C TYR A 162 -16.98 -27.85 -1.63
N HIS A 163 -17.71 -28.82 -2.20
CA HIS A 163 -17.19 -30.16 -2.38
C HIS A 163 -15.91 -30.16 -3.22
N ILE A 164 -15.90 -29.46 -4.36
CA ILE A 164 -14.71 -29.39 -5.23
C ILE A 164 -13.53 -28.72 -4.51
N ALA A 165 -13.79 -27.65 -3.76
CA ALA A 165 -12.78 -26.94 -2.99
C ALA A 165 -12.14 -27.83 -1.92
N GLU A 166 -12.95 -28.47 -1.08
CA GLU A 166 -12.47 -29.25 0.07
C GLU A 166 -11.93 -30.63 -0.31
N ALA A 167 -12.59 -31.35 -1.21
CA ALA A 167 -12.22 -32.73 -1.54
C ALA A 167 -11.08 -32.83 -2.57
N HIS A 168 -10.97 -31.86 -3.49
CA HIS A 168 -10.05 -31.94 -4.62
C HIS A 168 -9.01 -30.81 -4.62
N LEU A 169 -9.45 -29.55 -4.69
CA LEU A 169 -8.53 -28.43 -4.90
C LEU A 169 -7.57 -28.21 -3.72
N ARG A 170 -8.05 -28.41 -2.49
CA ARG A 170 -7.22 -28.31 -1.29
C ARG A 170 -6.06 -29.31 -1.27
N ALA A 171 -6.22 -30.49 -1.87
CA ALA A 171 -5.17 -31.51 -1.93
C ALA A 171 -3.96 -31.06 -2.78
N ILE A 172 -4.17 -30.14 -3.73
CA ILE A 172 -3.16 -29.59 -4.62
C ILE A 172 -2.79 -28.13 -4.29
N GLY A 173 -3.19 -27.62 -3.12
CA GLY A 173 -2.88 -26.25 -2.68
C GLY A 173 -3.65 -25.16 -3.44
N MET A 174 -4.74 -25.53 -4.11
CA MET A 174 -5.62 -24.62 -4.83
C MET A 174 -6.82 -24.24 -3.97
N PHE A 175 -7.20 -22.97 -3.99
CA PHE A 175 -8.40 -22.48 -3.33
C PHE A 175 -9.33 -21.81 -4.34
N ILE A 176 -10.62 -22.02 -4.14
CA ILE A 176 -11.67 -21.43 -4.96
C ILE A 176 -12.46 -20.45 -4.09
N SER A 177 -12.59 -19.22 -4.58
CA SER A 177 -13.53 -18.21 -4.08
C SER A 177 -14.80 -18.34 -4.90
N TYR A 178 -15.80 -19.01 -4.35
CA TYR A 178 -17.12 -19.17 -4.95
C TYR A 178 -18.09 -18.16 -4.36
N PRO A 179 -19.08 -17.70 -5.15
CA PRO A 179 -19.98 -16.62 -4.75
C PRO A 179 -20.82 -17.01 -3.53
N ASN A 180 -21.12 -16.02 -2.68
CA ASN A 180 -22.11 -16.19 -1.61
C ASN A 180 -23.47 -16.54 -2.25
N PRO A 181 -24.14 -17.64 -1.84
CA PRO A 181 -25.42 -18.07 -2.41
C PRO A 181 -26.55 -17.04 -2.23
N GLU A 182 -26.40 -16.12 -1.28
CA GLU A 182 -27.34 -15.03 -0.99
C GLU A 182 -27.09 -13.75 -1.79
N ALA A 183 -25.96 -13.65 -2.50
CA ALA A 183 -25.67 -12.47 -3.31
C ALA A 183 -26.51 -12.48 -4.60
N ASP A 184 -27.01 -11.31 -5.00
CA ASP A 184 -27.82 -11.09 -6.23
C ASP A 184 -27.05 -11.30 -7.55
N TYR A 185 -25.88 -11.95 -7.53
CA TYR A 185 -24.91 -11.84 -8.60
C TYR A 185 -24.66 -13.14 -9.38
N PRO A 186 -24.68 -13.10 -10.73
CA PRO A 186 -24.42 -14.25 -11.59
C PRO A 186 -22.92 -14.49 -11.90
N ALA A 187 -21.98 -14.20 -11.00
CA ALA A 187 -20.55 -14.36 -11.29
C ALA A 187 -20.08 -15.82 -11.14
N PRO A 188 -19.25 -16.34 -12.06
CA PRO A 188 -18.60 -17.64 -11.90
C PRO A 188 -17.58 -17.62 -10.74
N ALA A 189 -17.23 -18.80 -10.23
CA ALA A 189 -16.19 -18.93 -9.20
C ALA A 189 -14.85 -18.34 -9.69
N THR A 190 -14.13 -17.70 -8.76
CA THR A 190 -12.79 -17.12 -8.99
C THR A 190 -11.73 -17.94 -8.27
N TRP A 191 -10.53 -18.03 -8.85
CA TRP A 191 -9.51 -19.00 -8.46
C TRP A 191 -8.25 -18.25 -8.03
N HIS A 192 -7.57 -18.72 -7.00
CA HIS A 192 -6.29 -18.17 -6.60
C HIS A 192 -5.44 -19.21 -5.87
N PHE A 193 -4.11 -19.13 -6.04
CA PHE A 193 -3.16 -19.86 -5.20
C PHE A 193 -3.06 -19.18 -3.84
N VAL A 194 -3.02 -19.97 -2.78
CA VAL A 194 -2.65 -19.49 -1.44
C VAL A 194 -1.42 -20.27 -0.99
N HIS A 195 -0.26 -19.63 -1.09
CA HIS A 195 1.04 -20.26 -0.76
C HIS A 195 1.26 -20.48 0.75
N ASP A 196 0.38 -19.94 1.61
CA ASP A 196 0.63 -19.82 3.05
C ASP A 196 -0.30 -20.66 3.96
N GLN A 197 -1.19 -21.50 3.41
CA GLN A 197 -1.98 -22.42 4.25
C GLN A 197 -1.28 -23.77 4.43
N PRO A 198 -1.24 -24.33 5.65
CA PRO A 198 -0.67 -25.65 5.87
C PRO A 198 -1.44 -26.66 5.02
N MET A 199 -0.71 -27.43 4.20
CA MET A 199 -1.31 -28.59 3.54
C MET A 199 -2.02 -29.41 4.61
N GLY A 200 -3.31 -29.68 4.41
CA GLY A 200 -4.06 -30.53 5.33
C GLY A 200 -3.30 -31.85 5.52
N ALA A 201 -3.27 -32.38 6.75
CA ALA A 201 -2.55 -33.60 7.14
C ALA A 201 -2.94 -34.88 6.37
N ARG A 202 -3.79 -34.77 5.34
CA ARG A 202 -4.27 -35.83 4.46
C ARG A 202 -3.69 -35.78 3.03
N SER A 203 -2.75 -34.89 2.72
CA SER A 203 -2.11 -34.92 1.40
C SER A 203 -1.20 -36.14 1.26
N ALA A 204 -1.70 -37.16 0.54
CA ALA A 204 -0.99 -38.39 0.19
C ALA A 204 0.20 -38.15 -0.77
N LEU A 205 0.47 -36.90 -1.17
CA LEU A 205 1.56 -36.49 -2.06
C LEU A 205 2.81 -36.02 -1.30
N ALA A 206 2.85 -36.12 0.04
CA ALA A 206 3.98 -35.71 0.89
C ALA A 206 5.22 -36.63 0.81
N GLY A 207 5.51 -37.21 -0.36
CA GLY A 207 6.71 -37.99 -0.62
C GLY A 207 7.37 -37.50 -1.90
N GLY A 208 8.16 -36.42 -1.84
CA GLY A 208 9.03 -36.11 -2.98
C GLY A 208 9.53 -34.68 -3.17
N ILE A 209 9.12 -33.69 -2.37
CA ILE A 209 9.80 -32.39 -2.41
C ILE A 209 11.05 -32.53 -1.54
N GLY A 210 12.22 -32.71 -2.19
CA GLY A 210 13.49 -32.91 -1.49
C GLY A 210 13.77 -31.79 -0.51
N THR A 211 14.29 -32.14 0.66
CA THR A 211 14.69 -31.22 1.76
C THR A 211 15.53 -30.03 1.32
N ASP A 212 16.20 -30.13 0.17
CA ASP A 212 16.98 -29.05 -0.42
C ASP A 212 16.12 -27.91 -0.99
N VAL A 213 14.95 -28.22 -1.58
CA VAL A 213 14.02 -27.23 -2.12
C VAL A 213 13.34 -26.44 -1.00
N GLU A 214 12.98 -27.12 0.10
CA GLU A 214 12.45 -26.46 1.30
C GLU A 214 13.48 -25.51 1.90
N ARG A 215 14.75 -25.94 1.99
CA ARG A 215 15.85 -25.11 2.49
C ARG A 215 16.10 -23.89 1.61
N GLU A 216 16.02 -24.04 0.28
CA GLU A 216 16.19 -22.95 -0.67
C GLU A 216 15.04 -21.94 -0.59
N LEU A 217 13.79 -22.41 -0.48
CA LEU A 217 12.63 -21.54 -0.27
C LEU A 217 12.71 -20.75 1.03
N ASP A 218 13.13 -21.38 2.13
CA ASP A 218 13.32 -20.70 3.41
C ASP A 218 14.50 -19.71 3.40
N GLN A 219 15.51 -19.95 2.56
CA GLN A 219 16.58 -18.98 2.34
C GLN A 219 16.06 -17.76 1.56
N ILE A 220 15.31 -17.98 0.48
CA ILE A 220 14.69 -16.91 -0.31
C ILE A 220 13.74 -16.07 0.55
N ARG A 221 12.92 -16.70 1.39
CA ARG A 221 12.03 -15.98 2.33
C ARG A 221 12.81 -15.07 3.27
N ARG A 222 13.93 -15.55 3.83
CA ARG A 222 14.80 -14.75 4.70
C ARG A 222 15.49 -13.61 3.96
N ASP A 223 15.88 -13.82 2.70
CA ASP A 223 16.51 -12.80 1.88
C ASP A 223 15.53 -11.70 1.48
N LEU A 224 14.30 -12.08 1.12
CA LEU A 224 13.23 -11.14 0.83
C LEU A 224 12.89 -10.30 2.07
N ALA A 225 12.73 -10.93 3.24
CA ALA A 225 12.46 -10.22 4.50
C ALA A 225 13.59 -9.23 4.85
N ARG A 226 14.85 -9.60 4.62
CA ARG A 226 16.00 -8.70 4.81
C ARG A 226 15.97 -7.53 3.83
N HIS A 227 15.66 -7.79 2.56
CA HIS A 227 15.57 -6.76 1.54
C HIS A 227 14.43 -5.78 1.83
N GLU A 228 13.25 -6.27 2.22
CA GLU A 228 12.12 -5.44 2.64
C GLU A 228 12.45 -4.59 3.87
N ALA A 229 13.11 -5.17 4.88
CA ALA A 229 13.54 -4.42 6.06
C ALA A 229 14.55 -3.32 5.68
N GLY A 230 15.49 -3.62 4.79
CA GLY A 230 16.44 -2.65 4.23
C GLY A 230 15.74 -1.53 3.45
N ALA A 231 14.79 -1.87 2.59
CA ALA A 231 14.01 -0.91 1.82
C ALA A 231 13.18 0.01 2.73
N ARG A 232 12.52 -0.54 3.76
CA ARG A 232 11.77 0.23 4.76
C ARG A 232 12.69 1.18 5.54
N ALA A 233 13.88 0.73 5.93
CA ALA A 233 14.86 1.57 6.63
C ALA A 233 15.34 2.73 5.74
N ARG A 234 15.66 2.46 4.47
CA ARG A 234 16.04 3.51 3.49
C ARG A 234 14.92 4.52 3.27
N LEU A 235 13.68 4.06 3.09
CA LEU A 235 12.52 4.95 2.92
C LEU A 235 12.34 5.85 4.15
N ARG A 236 12.45 5.31 5.37
CA ARG A 236 12.39 6.11 6.59
C ARG A 236 13.50 7.16 6.64
N ALA A 237 14.74 6.79 6.32
CA ALA A 237 15.86 7.72 6.27
C ALA A 237 15.66 8.83 5.23
N GLU A 238 15.15 8.50 4.06
CA GLU A 238 14.82 9.48 3.01
C GLU A 238 13.69 10.43 3.42
N LEU A 239 12.64 9.91 4.06
CA LEU A 239 11.53 10.74 4.56
C LEU A 239 12.01 11.71 5.64
N VAL A 240 12.86 11.25 6.57
CA VAL A 240 13.50 12.11 7.56
C VAL A 240 14.36 13.17 6.88
N ALA A 241 15.23 12.79 5.93
CA ALA A 241 16.06 13.74 5.21
C ALA A 241 15.24 14.78 4.42
N LYS A 242 14.13 14.38 3.79
CA LYS A 242 13.20 15.29 3.10
C LYS A 242 12.48 16.22 4.08
N GLY A 243 12.00 15.70 5.20
CA GLY A 243 11.39 16.49 6.28
C GLY A 243 12.36 17.56 6.79
N ASN A 244 13.60 17.18 7.07
CA ASN A 244 14.65 18.08 7.55
C ASN A 244 14.93 19.21 6.54
N LYS A 245 15.01 18.88 5.25
CA LYS A 245 15.18 19.89 4.18
C LYS A 245 14.00 20.85 4.12
N ALA A 246 12.77 20.37 4.29
CA ALA A 246 11.57 21.20 4.30
C ALA A 246 11.55 22.17 5.50
N VAL A 247 11.87 21.68 6.70
CA VAL A 247 11.96 22.51 7.92
C VAL A 247 13.01 23.62 7.75
N LYS A 248 14.21 23.29 7.26
CA LYS A 248 15.26 24.29 7.00
C LYS A 248 14.82 25.37 6.01
N ARG A 249 14.13 24.99 4.92
CA ARG A 249 13.58 25.95 3.94
C ARG A 249 12.52 26.86 4.55
N ALA A 250 11.64 26.29 5.38
CA ALA A 250 10.60 27.07 6.08
C ALA A 250 11.23 28.09 7.04
N LEU A 251 12.17 27.67 7.89
CA LEU A 251 12.92 28.56 8.79
C LEU A 251 13.64 29.67 8.02
N HIS A 252 14.30 29.32 6.91
CA HIS A 252 14.97 30.30 6.06
C HIS A 252 13.99 31.31 5.46
N SER A 253 12.87 30.85 4.90
CA SER A 253 11.82 31.70 4.33
C SER A 253 11.26 32.69 5.35
N VAL A 254 10.92 32.23 6.57
CA VAL A 254 10.44 33.11 7.64
C VAL A 254 11.52 34.11 8.06
N SER A 255 12.78 33.67 8.16
CA SER A 255 13.91 34.55 8.51
C SER A 255 14.13 35.65 7.46
N VAL A 256 14.02 35.31 6.17
CA VAL A 256 14.11 36.27 5.06
C VAL A 256 12.96 37.28 5.13
N ARG A 257 11.72 36.83 5.36
CA ARG A 257 10.54 37.70 5.55
C ARG A 257 10.75 38.69 6.69
N LEU A 258 11.16 38.20 7.87
CA LEU A 258 11.46 39.03 9.03
C LEU A 258 12.57 40.06 8.75
N THR A 259 13.64 39.63 8.08
CA THR A 259 14.76 40.52 7.73
C THR A 259 14.33 41.61 6.76
N ARG A 260 13.52 41.25 5.75
CA ARG A 260 12.97 42.20 4.78
C ARG A 260 12.08 43.22 5.47
N TRP A 261 11.15 42.77 6.31
CA TRP A 261 10.26 43.63 7.07
C TRP A 261 11.03 44.61 7.96
N GLN A 262 12.06 44.14 8.68
CA GLN A 262 12.92 45.02 9.49
C GLN A 262 13.60 46.10 8.66
N ARG A 263 14.05 45.77 7.45
CA ARG A 263 14.67 46.73 6.53
C ARG A 263 13.67 47.75 6.03
N GLU A 264 12.48 47.32 5.66
CA GLU A 264 11.38 48.20 5.21
C GLU A 264 10.98 49.16 6.33
N ARG A 265 10.74 48.67 7.56
CA ARG A 265 10.42 49.52 8.73
C ARG A 265 11.52 50.52 9.06
N ARG A 266 12.81 50.14 9.00
CA ARG A 266 13.91 51.11 9.18
C ARG A 266 13.89 52.22 8.14
N THR A 267 13.57 51.88 6.90
CA THR A 267 13.49 52.85 5.79
C THR A 267 12.31 53.79 6.00
N GLU A 268 11.13 53.25 6.33
CA GLU A 268 9.94 54.06 6.61
C GLU A 268 10.12 54.98 7.82
N ARG A 269 10.73 54.49 8.91
CA ARG A 269 11.05 55.31 10.09
C ARG A 269 11.97 56.48 9.72
N ARG A 270 12.96 56.25 8.85
CA ARG A 270 13.84 57.31 8.36
C ARG A 270 13.08 58.37 7.56
N VAL A 271 12.22 57.94 6.61
CA VAL A 271 11.39 58.85 5.81
C VAL A 271 10.46 59.67 6.70
N PHE A 272 9.77 59.01 7.64
CA PHE A 272 8.89 59.66 8.60
C PHE A 272 9.58 60.73 9.45
N VAL A 273 10.79 60.43 9.94
CA VAL A 273 11.59 61.39 10.70
C VAL A 273 11.98 62.60 9.82
N GLN A 274 12.37 62.36 8.57
CA GLN A 274 12.70 63.43 7.62
C GLN A 274 11.48 64.32 7.32
N GLU A 275 10.31 63.73 7.11
CA GLU A 275 9.04 64.46 6.87
C GLU A 275 8.69 65.37 8.05
N LEU A 276 8.76 64.86 9.28
CA LEU A 276 8.46 65.66 10.48
C LEU A 276 9.44 66.82 10.66
N PHE A 277 10.74 66.62 10.40
CA PHE A 277 11.70 67.72 10.45
C PHE A 277 11.46 68.74 9.34
N SER A 278 11.14 68.31 8.12
CA SER A 278 10.80 69.23 7.02
C SER A 278 9.54 70.05 7.30
N ALA A 279 8.62 69.52 8.12
CA ALA A 279 7.45 70.24 8.63
C ALA A 279 7.74 71.17 9.82
N GLY A 280 9.02 71.38 10.19
CA GLY A 280 9.42 72.30 11.26
C GLY A 280 9.15 71.78 12.67
N ARG A 281 8.96 70.47 12.86
CA ARG A 281 8.70 69.89 14.20
C ARG A 281 9.96 69.91 15.06
N SER A 282 9.77 70.07 16.38
CA SER A 282 10.87 70.02 17.34
C SER A 282 11.41 68.59 17.50
N LEU A 283 12.67 68.45 17.92
CA LEU A 283 13.30 67.15 18.21
C LEU A 283 12.48 66.30 19.19
N ILE A 284 11.89 66.94 20.21
CA ILE A 284 11.09 66.26 21.23
C ILE A 284 9.81 65.67 20.62
N ASP A 285 9.15 66.41 19.73
CA ASP A 285 7.94 65.95 19.06
C ASP A 285 8.23 64.78 18.11
N VAL A 286 9.35 64.87 17.36
CA VAL A 286 9.82 63.78 16.49
C VAL A 286 10.11 62.52 17.31
N GLY A 287 10.81 62.66 18.44
CA GLY A 287 11.11 61.55 19.34
C GLY A 287 9.84 60.87 19.88
N ARG A 288 8.85 61.64 20.33
CA ARG A 288 7.56 61.10 20.79
C ARG A 288 6.80 60.40 19.67
N ALA A 289 6.76 60.98 18.48
CA ALA A 289 6.09 60.41 17.32
C ALA A 289 6.74 59.09 16.88
N LEU A 290 8.07 59.03 16.86
CA LEU A 290 8.81 57.81 16.52
C LEU A 290 8.57 56.70 17.54
N VAL A 291 8.57 57.00 18.85
CA VAL A 291 8.26 56.01 19.89
C VAL A 291 6.85 55.46 19.74
N ARG A 292 5.85 56.32 19.49
CA ARG A 292 4.47 55.88 19.23
C ARG A 292 4.39 54.97 18.02
N ARG A 293 5.09 55.33 16.93
CA ARG A 293 5.13 54.49 15.72
C ARG A 293 5.75 53.12 15.99
N ILE A 294 6.88 53.07 16.70
CA ILE A 294 7.50 51.79 17.10
C ILE A 294 6.52 50.95 17.92
N HIS A 295 5.78 51.57 18.84
CA HIS A 295 4.79 50.85 19.63
C HIS A 295 3.65 50.26 18.78
N CYS A 296 3.18 51.00 17.78
CA CYS A 296 2.20 50.49 16.81
C CYS A 296 2.77 49.33 15.97
N GLU A 297 4.03 49.42 15.56
CA GLU A 297 4.73 48.37 14.81
C GLU A 297 4.95 47.10 15.65
N ASP A 298 5.22 47.23 16.95
CA ASP A 298 5.35 46.09 17.87
C ASP A 298 4.01 45.35 18.07
N THR A 299 2.89 46.02 17.81
CA THR A 299 1.53 45.44 17.83
C THR A 299 1.03 45.02 16.45
N ASP A 300 1.86 45.10 15.41
CA ASP A 300 1.51 44.70 14.05
C ASP A 300 1.28 43.18 13.99
N GLY A 301 0.05 42.76 13.73
CA GLY A 301 -0.36 41.35 13.76
C GLY A 301 0.40 40.49 12.75
N GLU A 302 0.88 41.08 11.65
CA GLU A 302 1.67 40.36 10.64
C GLU A 302 3.07 39.98 11.16
N MET A 303 3.76 40.92 11.85
CA MET A 303 5.04 40.66 12.50
C MET A 303 4.91 39.61 13.59
N VAL A 304 3.89 39.76 14.45
CA VAL A 304 3.61 38.80 15.53
C VAL A 304 3.36 37.41 14.93
N GLY A 305 2.57 37.32 13.86
CA GLY A 305 2.31 36.07 13.15
C GLY A 305 3.58 35.40 12.61
N TRP A 306 4.49 36.15 11.99
CA TRP A 306 5.76 35.59 11.49
C TRP A 306 6.72 35.20 12.61
N MET A 307 6.76 35.96 13.71
CA MET A 307 7.56 35.59 14.87
C MET A 307 7.03 34.33 15.54
N ASP A 308 5.71 34.20 15.67
CA ASP A 308 5.06 33.01 16.19
C ASP A 308 5.31 31.80 15.29
N GLU A 309 5.21 31.96 13.96
CA GLU A 309 5.56 30.95 12.97
C GLU A 309 7.02 30.50 13.13
N TYR A 310 7.96 31.45 13.23
CA TYR A 310 9.38 31.18 13.43
C TYR A 310 9.65 30.39 14.72
N TYR A 311 9.13 30.85 15.85
CA TYR A 311 9.34 30.21 17.14
C TYR A 311 8.57 28.90 17.30
N SER A 312 7.45 28.73 16.60
CA SER A 312 6.70 27.47 16.53
C SER A 312 7.54 26.41 15.82
N ILE A 313 8.04 26.71 14.62
CA ILE A 313 8.90 25.79 13.86
C ILE A 313 10.17 25.49 14.66
N ARG A 314 10.78 26.50 15.27
CA ARG A 314 12.00 26.35 16.08
C ARG A 314 11.80 25.50 17.33
N ARG A 315 10.63 25.58 17.98
CA ARG A 315 10.29 24.76 19.16
C ARG A 315 9.97 23.32 18.79
N ALA A 316 9.29 23.11 17.66
CA ALA A 316 8.94 21.78 17.18
C ALA A 316 10.16 20.97 16.72
N TYR A 317 11.24 21.65 16.32
CA TYR A 317 12.40 21.04 15.68
C TYR A 317 13.74 21.61 16.19
N PRO A 318 14.08 21.40 17.49
CA PRO A 318 15.26 21.97 18.11
C PRO A 318 16.60 21.48 17.52
N GLU A 319 16.63 20.26 16.99
CA GLU A 319 17.81 19.58 16.45
C GLU A 319 18.35 20.16 15.13
N PHE A 320 17.69 21.16 14.54
CA PHE A 320 18.13 21.80 13.28
C PHE A 320 18.74 23.19 13.46
N ILE A 321 19.04 23.58 14.70
CA ILE A 321 19.47 24.93 15.06
C ILE A 321 21.00 25.02 15.24
N GLU A 322 21.69 23.88 15.31
CA GLU A 322 23.15 23.82 15.46
C GLU A 322 23.92 24.07 14.15
#